data_AF-A0A5M8ERU8-F1
#
_entry.id   AF-A0A5M8ERU8-F1
#
_cell.length_a   1.000
_cell.length_b   1.000
_cell.length_c   1.000
_cell.angle_alpha   90.00
_cell.angle_beta   90.00
_cell.angle_gamma   90.00
#
_symmetry.space_group_name_H-M   'P 1'
#
loop_
_entity.id
_entity.type
_entity.pdbx_description
1 polymer ?
#
loop_
_entity_poly.entity_id
_entity_poly.type
_entity_poly.pdbx_seq_one_letter_code
_entity_poly.pdbx_strand_id
1 'polypeptide(L)'
;MTYYGPVYHGTKKLNRFSGWDDLISKGKATSDEKAIVIAMSSNEGAMDAVQAWDWQTFSAGAMQKTVTPEGYGELPKQISEFKLENRVLFSEIFAKCGWSIRQESNGARIYYSSGETENEEITGNALYEFIKKGFGQTDSGFPKKSEALASIASAMLHEEFQKKQVVDFIARMRVALSKSPLGYANPVSDFFQSRLGRALVLDHDVNAPANVSRSLKSAIDVLRSRHPELSLDPSQWGDSRLKYEEELITIYGPARNMNSPSERYSHLRGLL
;
A
#
# COMPACT_ATOMS: atom_id res chain seq x y z
N MET A 1 -11.44 14.01 16.74
CA MET A 1 -10.50 13.46 17.74
C MET A 1 -9.14 13.49 17.11
N THR A 2 -8.11 14.00 17.79
CA THR A 2 -6.76 14.07 17.23
C THR A 2 -5.96 12.87 17.75
N TYR A 3 -5.34 12.12 16.85
CA TYR A 3 -4.66 10.87 17.15
C TYR A 3 -3.16 11.10 17.20
N TYR A 4 -2.49 10.51 18.19
CA TYR A 4 -1.05 10.60 18.36
C TYR A 4 -0.52 9.20 18.67
N GLY A 5 0.67 8.89 18.15
CA GLY A 5 1.32 7.61 18.34
C GLY A 5 2.72 7.60 17.75
N PRO A 6 3.52 6.57 17.98
CA PRO A 6 4.90 6.51 17.48
C PRO A 6 4.97 6.45 15.95
N VAL A 7 6.05 7.01 15.39
CA VAL A 7 6.35 6.98 13.94
C VAL A 7 7.81 6.62 13.69
N TYR A 8 8.04 5.46 13.09
CA TYR A 8 9.32 5.01 12.58
C TYR A 8 9.29 5.05 11.05
N HIS A 9 10.06 5.96 10.46
CA HIS A 9 10.08 6.16 9.00
C HIS A 9 10.76 5.02 8.23
N GLY A 10 11.44 4.11 8.93
CA GLY A 10 12.18 3.02 8.33
C GLY A 10 13.43 3.46 7.57
N THR A 11 14.22 2.47 7.17
CA THR A 11 15.51 2.67 6.49
C THR A 11 15.63 1.84 5.21
N LYS A 12 14.84 0.77 5.09
CA LYS A 12 14.91 -0.17 3.96
C LYS A 12 13.95 0.27 2.86
N LYS A 13 14.46 1.03 1.89
CA LYS A 13 13.70 1.39 0.68
C LYS A 13 13.49 0.17 -0.25
N LEU A 14 12.36 0.15 -0.96
CA LEU A 14 11.99 -0.98 -1.84
C LEU A 14 12.98 -1.20 -3.00
N ASN A 15 13.63 -0.13 -3.49
CA ASN A 15 14.69 -0.24 -4.50
C ASN A 15 15.93 -1.02 -4.00
N ARG A 16 16.08 -1.22 -2.68
CA ARG A 16 17.15 -2.02 -2.05
C ARG A 16 16.70 -3.45 -1.71
N PHE A 17 15.50 -3.86 -2.11
CA PHE A 17 15.06 -5.25 -1.97
C PHE A 17 15.88 -6.15 -2.91
N SER A 18 16.54 -7.17 -2.36
CA SER A 18 17.43 -8.07 -3.10
C SER A 18 16.71 -9.20 -3.83
N GLY A 19 15.46 -9.50 -3.46
CA GLY A 19 14.71 -10.65 -4.01
C GLY A 19 14.02 -10.42 -5.36
N TRP A 20 14.29 -9.31 -6.04
CA TRP A 20 13.63 -9.00 -7.33
C TRP A 20 13.91 -10.05 -8.41
N ASP A 21 15.16 -10.50 -8.54
CA ASP A 21 15.53 -11.44 -9.61
C ASP A 21 14.90 -12.82 -9.39
N ASP A 22 14.76 -13.25 -8.13
CA ASP A 22 14.01 -14.46 -7.75
C ASP A 22 12.52 -14.34 -8.11
N LEU A 23 11.89 -13.21 -7.78
CA LEU A 23 10.48 -12.98 -8.12
C LEU A 23 10.25 -12.93 -9.64
N ILE A 24 11.16 -12.33 -10.40
CA ILE A 24 11.06 -12.24 -11.86
C ILE A 24 11.27 -13.61 -12.50
N SER A 25 12.31 -14.36 -12.11
CA SER A 25 12.58 -15.69 -12.65
C SER A 25 11.46 -16.70 -12.38
N LYS A 26 10.73 -16.55 -11.26
CA LYS A 26 9.54 -17.35 -10.92
C LYS A 26 8.24 -16.85 -11.54
N GLY A 27 8.29 -15.80 -12.38
CA GLY A 27 7.10 -15.20 -13.00
C GLY A 27 6.14 -14.51 -12.01
N LYS A 28 6.59 -14.23 -10.78
CA LYS A 28 5.79 -13.51 -9.78
C LYS A 28 5.77 -12.01 -10.02
N ALA A 29 6.79 -11.47 -10.68
CA ALA A 29 6.86 -10.07 -11.11
C ALA A 29 7.46 -9.97 -12.52
N THR A 30 7.25 -8.85 -13.20
CA THR A 30 8.03 -8.48 -14.40
C THR A 30 8.97 -7.30 -14.13
N SER A 31 9.95 -7.08 -15.01
CA SER A 31 10.85 -5.92 -14.97
C SER A 31 10.09 -4.59 -15.00
N ASP A 32 8.97 -4.55 -15.73
CA ASP A 32 8.11 -3.37 -15.84
C ASP A 32 7.36 -3.11 -14.53
N GLU A 33 6.81 -4.16 -13.93
CA GLU A 33 6.14 -4.08 -12.63
C GLU A 33 7.13 -3.66 -11.52
N LYS A 34 8.37 -4.18 -11.55
CA LYS A 34 9.45 -3.76 -10.66
C LYS A 34 9.71 -2.26 -10.74
N ALA A 35 9.86 -1.71 -11.95
CA ALA A 35 10.12 -0.28 -12.15
C ALA A 35 8.97 0.57 -11.59
N ILE A 36 7.73 0.20 -11.89
CA ILE A 36 6.52 0.91 -11.45
C ILE A 36 6.39 0.87 -9.92
N VAL A 37 6.50 -0.30 -9.31
CA VAL A 37 6.30 -0.45 -7.87
C VAL A 37 7.44 0.22 -7.08
N ILE A 38 8.68 0.17 -7.57
CA ILE A 38 9.80 0.94 -6.98
C ILE A 38 9.49 2.44 -7.01
N ALA A 39 9.10 2.97 -8.17
CA ALA A 39 8.78 4.38 -8.31
C ALA A 39 7.58 4.78 -7.45
N MET A 40 6.52 3.97 -7.38
CA MET A 40 5.37 4.27 -6.55
C MET A 40 5.70 4.24 -5.06
N SER A 41 6.47 3.24 -4.61
CA SER A 41 6.86 3.12 -3.21
C SER A 41 7.62 4.33 -2.65
N SER A 42 8.22 5.19 -3.49
CA SER A 42 8.88 6.41 -3.02
C SER A 42 7.90 7.51 -2.60
N ASN A 43 6.63 7.46 -3.05
CA ASN A 43 5.54 8.27 -2.50
C ASN A 43 5.02 7.73 -1.16
N GLU A 44 5.44 6.53 -0.78
CA GLU A 44 5.03 5.84 0.45
C GLU A 44 6.21 5.76 1.45
N GLY A 45 6.10 4.83 2.40
CA GLY A 45 7.12 4.55 3.42
C GLY A 45 8.23 3.60 2.96
N ALA A 46 9.24 3.45 3.81
CA ALA A 46 10.18 2.34 3.69
C ALA A 46 9.49 0.99 4.00
N MET A 47 10.11 -0.11 3.57
CA MET A 47 9.58 -1.48 3.79
C MET A 47 9.46 -1.86 5.26
N ASP A 48 10.21 -1.19 6.13
CA ASP A 48 10.26 -1.35 7.59
C ASP A 48 9.59 -0.20 8.35
N ALA A 49 8.97 0.74 7.65
CA ALA A 49 8.28 1.86 8.29
C ALA A 49 7.06 1.37 9.07
N VAL A 50 6.86 1.93 10.26
CA VAL A 50 5.72 1.66 11.14
C VAL A 50 5.23 2.97 11.73
N GLN A 51 3.92 3.21 11.74
CA GLN A 51 3.35 4.40 12.35
C GLN A 51 2.01 4.14 13.02
N ALA A 52 1.67 4.96 14.02
CA ALA A 52 0.37 4.95 14.68
C ALA A 52 -0.18 6.38 14.86
N TRP A 53 0.06 7.26 13.89
CA TRP A 53 -0.27 8.70 13.98
C TRP A 53 -1.69 9.06 13.52
N ASP A 54 -2.45 8.13 12.95
CA ASP A 54 -3.81 8.36 12.50
C ASP A 54 -4.83 7.56 13.33
N TRP A 55 -6.06 7.42 12.82
CA TRP A 55 -7.13 6.70 13.51
C TRP A 55 -6.94 5.17 13.51
N GLN A 56 -5.95 4.63 12.79
CA GLN A 56 -5.60 3.21 12.85
C GLN A 56 -4.90 2.88 14.18
N THR A 57 -4.91 1.60 14.55
CA THR A 57 -4.06 1.09 15.64
C THR A 57 -2.59 1.28 15.27
N PHE A 58 -2.20 0.82 14.08
CA PHE A 58 -0.94 1.17 13.42
C PHE A 58 -0.97 0.76 11.94
N SER A 59 -0.01 1.26 11.17
CA SER A 59 0.23 0.94 9.77
C SER A 59 1.69 0.55 9.59
N ALA A 60 1.99 -0.39 8.69
CA ALA A 60 3.35 -0.86 8.47
C ALA A 60 3.67 -1.22 7.01
N GLY A 61 4.95 -1.17 6.69
CA GLY A 61 5.51 -1.71 5.46
C GLY A 61 5.47 -0.75 4.26
N ALA A 62 5.91 -1.26 3.11
CA ALA A 62 6.09 -0.47 1.89
C ALA A 62 4.79 0.16 1.35
N MET A 63 3.64 -0.41 1.68
CA MET A 63 2.30 0.08 1.32
C MET A 63 1.55 0.69 2.50
N GLN A 64 2.17 0.79 3.69
CA GLN A 64 1.52 1.26 4.91
C GLN A 64 0.19 0.54 5.20
N LYS A 65 0.18 -0.80 5.07
CA LYS A 65 -1.00 -1.61 5.34
C LYS A 65 -1.41 -1.44 6.80
N THR A 66 -2.72 -1.33 7.04
CA THR A 66 -3.26 -0.90 8.32
C THR A 66 -3.70 -2.06 9.21
N VAL A 67 -3.68 -1.81 10.53
CA VAL A 67 -4.44 -2.48 11.57
C VAL A 67 -5.50 -1.51 12.09
N THR A 68 -6.78 -1.84 11.93
CA THR A 68 -7.89 -1.00 12.40
C THR A 68 -8.00 -1.03 13.93
N PRO A 69 -8.74 -0.08 14.54
CA PRO A 69 -9.03 -0.10 15.99
C PRO A 69 -9.71 -1.37 16.49
N GLU A 70 -10.31 -2.16 15.62
CA GLU A 70 -10.93 -3.45 15.95
C GLU A 70 -9.92 -4.62 15.88
N GLY A 71 -8.73 -4.39 15.31
CA GLY A 71 -7.66 -5.38 15.18
C GLY A 71 -7.64 -6.12 13.83
N TYR A 72 -8.43 -5.66 12.84
CA TYR A 72 -8.48 -6.21 11.49
C TYR A 72 -7.68 -5.33 10.51
N GLY A 73 -7.76 -5.59 9.21
CA GLY A 73 -7.19 -4.72 8.17
C GLY A 73 -6.33 -5.47 7.15
N GLU A 74 -5.66 -4.72 6.28
CA GLU A 74 -4.80 -5.30 5.25
C GLU A 74 -3.53 -5.92 5.84
N LEU A 75 -3.02 -5.39 6.95
CA LEU A 75 -1.81 -5.93 7.58
C LEU A 75 -2.07 -7.26 8.30
N PRO A 76 -3.11 -7.42 9.16
CA PRO A 76 -3.42 -8.72 9.76
C PRO A 76 -3.72 -9.80 8.71
N LYS A 77 -4.37 -9.43 7.60
CA LYS A 77 -4.56 -10.34 6.46
C LYS A 77 -3.22 -10.80 5.86
N GLN A 78 -2.30 -9.86 5.58
CA GLN A 78 -0.97 -10.19 5.06
C GLN A 78 -0.18 -11.11 6.01
N ILE A 79 -0.20 -10.82 7.31
CA ILE A 79 0.49 -11.66 8.32
C ILE A 79 -0.18 -13.03 8.41
N SER A 80 -1.51 -13.13 8.30
CA SER A 80 -2.24 -14.41 8.26
C SER A 80 -1.82 -15.27 7.06
N GLU A 81 -1.77 -14.67 5.87
CA GLU A 81 -1.32 -15.36 4.65
C GLU A 81 0.14 -15.82 4.80
N PHE A 82 1.01 -14.96 5.34
CA PHE A 82 2.40 -15.33 5.63
C PHE A 82 2.50 -16.49 6.64
N LYS A 83 1.67 -16.49 7.69
CA LYS A 83 1.61 -17.58 8.68
C LYS A 83 1.21 -18.91 8.03
N LEU A 84 0.27 -18.89 7.09
CA LEU A 84 -0.17 -20.09 6.37
C LEU A 84 0.95 -20.64 5.49
N GLU A 85 1.68 -19.77 4.80
CA GLU A 85 2.76 -20.13 3.87
C GLU A 85 4.08 -20.48 4.59
N ASN A 86 4.36 -19.85 5.75
CA ASN A 86 5.66 -19.87 6.41
C ASN A 86 5.52 -20.01 7.95
N ARG A 87 4.87 -21.08 8.43
CA ARG A 87 4.55 -21.27 9.87
C ARG A 87 5.75 -21.15 10.82
N VAL A 88 6.90 -21.72 10.45
CA VAL A 88 8.12 -21.67 11.26
C VAL A 88 8.63 -20.24 11.37
N LEU A 89 8.79 -19.54 10.24
CA LEU A 89 9.23 -18.15 10.24
C LEU A 89 8.24 -17.22 10.94
N PHE A 90 6.93 -17.44 10.79
CA PHE A 90 5.93 -16.70 11.55
C PHE A 90 6.15 -16.86 13.06
N SER A 91 6.43 -18.09 13.52
CA SER A 91 6.73 -18.32 14.93
C SER A 91 7.96 -17.54 15.39
N GLU A 92 9.00 -17.49 14.55
CA GLU A 92 10.26 -16.83 14.86
C GLU A 92 10.18 -15.31 14.89
N ILE A 93 9.54 -14.69 13.88
CA ILE A 93 9.58 -13.24 13.69
C ILE A 93 8.36 -12.50 14.23
N PHE A 94 7.24 -13.20 14.48
CA PHE A 94 6.02 -12.62 15.06
C PHE A 94 5.70 -13.24 16.42
N ALA A 95 5.52 -14.55 16.51
CA ALA A 95 4.95 -15.18 17.70
C ALA A 95 5.86 -15.08 18.94
N LYS A 96 7.18 -15.27 18.77
CA LYS A 96 8.17 -15.06 19.85
C LYS A 96 8.21 -13.62 20.36
N CYS A 97 7.74 -12.66 19.56
CA CYS A 97 7.64 -11.26 19.92
C CYS A 97 6.23 -10.88 20.44
N GLY A 98 5.40 -11.86 20.80
CA GLY A 98 4.09 -11.62 21.40
C GLY A 98 2.94 -11.48 20.41
N TRP A 99 3.18 -11.54 19.09
CA TRP A 99 2.15 -11.33 18.08
C TRP A 99 1.45 -12.63 17.68
N SER A 100 0.12 -12.64 17.73
CA SER A 100 -0.70 -13.77 17.26
C SER A 100 -1.76 -13.30 16.26
N ILE A 101 -2.17 -14.21 15.37
CA ILE A 101 -3.21 -13.99 14.36
C ILE A 101 -4.22 -15.13 14.40
N ARG A 102 -5.51 -14.79 14.44
CA ARG A 102 -6.63 -15.73 14.39
C ARG A 102 -7.56 -15.38 13.23
N GLN A 103 -8.15 -16.41 12.62
CA GLN A 103 -9.22 -16.21 11.64
C GLN A 103 -10.55 -16.14 12.38
N GLU A 104 -11.26 -15.02 12.22
CA GLU A 104 -12.60 -14.79 12.74
C GLU A 104 -13.59 -14.59 11.58
N SER A 105 -14.88 -14.44 11.87
CA SER A 105 -15.93 -14.24 10.85
C SER A 105 -15.68 -13.00 9.98
N ASN A 106 -15.04 -11.97 10.55
CA ASN A 106 -14.75 -10.71 9.86
C ASN A 106 -13.35 -10.69 9.20
N GLY A 107 -12.64 -11.83 9.22
CA GLY A 107 -11.30 -11.99 8.65
C GLY A 107 -10.21 -12.18 9.70
N ALA A 108 -8.97 -11.96 9.28
CA ALA A 108 -7.81 -12.15 10.14
C ALA A 108 -7.70 -11.01 11.17
N ARG A 109 -7.61 -11.39 12.44
CA ARG A 109 -7.47 -10.45 13.56
C ARG A 109 -6.14 -10.64 14.28
N ILE A 110 -5.51 -9.52 14.65
CA ILE A 110 -4.22 -9.50 15.35
C ILE A 110 -4.38 -9.34 16.86
N TYR A 111 -3.51 -10.00 17.61
CA TYR A 111 -3.42 -9.95 19.08
C TYR A 111 -1.97 -9.74 19.48
N TYR A 112 -1.79 -9.14 20.65
CA TYR A 112 -0.49 -8.95 21.28
C TYR A 112 -0.54 -9.45 22.73
N SER A 113 0.53 -10.11 23.18
CA SER A 113 0.75 -10.47 24.58
C SER A 113 2.23 -10.38 24.91
N SER A 114 2.55 -9.73 26.03
CA SER A 114 3.93 -9.59 26.53
C SER A 114 3.92 -9.35 28.04
N GLY A 115 5.11 -9.24 28.65
CA GLY A 115 5.22 -8.82 30.05
C GLY A 115 4.56 -7.46 30.32
N GLU A 116 4.53 -6.53 29.35
CA GLU A 116 3.85 -5.22 29.47
C GLU A 116 2.33 -5.33 29.53
N THR A 117 1.78 -6.45 29.06
CA THR A 117 0.34 -6.78 29.13
C THR A 117 0.05 -7.82 30.20
N GLU A 118 0.99 -8.06 31.13
CA GLU A 118 0.88 -9.11 32.16
C GLU A 118 0.68 -10.51 31.55
N ASN A 119 1.15 -10.70 30.31
CA ASN A 119 0.92 -11.86 29.44
C ASN A 119 -0.55 -12.10 29.06
N GLU A 120 -1.44 -11.14 29.29
CA GLU A 120 -2.80 -11.16 28.74
C GLU A 120 -2.77 -10.83 27.24
N GLU A 121 -3.57 -11.57 26.46
CA GLU A 121 -3.77 -11.28 25.03
C GLU A 121 -4.74 -10.11 24.85
N ILE A 122 -4.25 -9.03 24.25
CA ILE A 122 -5.04 -7.85 23.90
C ILE A 122 -5.23 -7.74 22.38
N THR A 123 -6.40 -7.25 21.97
CA THR A 123 -6.76 -6.94 20.59
C THR A 123 -7.71 -5.75 20.55
N GLY A 124 -8.06 -5.29 19.35
CA GLY A 124 -9.01 -4.22 19.13
C GLY A 124 -8.70 -2.99 19.96
N ASN A 125 -9.72 -2.43 20.62
CA ASN A 125 -9.58 -1.18 21.36
C ASN A 125 -8.51 -1.26 22.46
N ALA A 126 -8.36 -2.40 23.12
CA ALA A 126 -7.32 -2.57 24.14
C ALA A 126 -5.90 -2.48 23.53
N LEU A 127 -5.69 -3.09 22.36
CA LEU A 127 -4.43 -2.97 21.62
C LEU A 127 -4.22 -1.54 21.10
N TYR A 128 -5.27 -0.90 20.57
CA TYR A 128 -5.24 0.47 20.09
C TYR A 128 -4.76 1.44 21.19
N GLU A 129 -5.38 1.38 22.38
CA GLU A 129 -5.02 2.21 23.52
C GLU A 129 -3.61 1.87 24.04
N PHE A 130 -3.23 0.59 24.07
CA PHE A 130 -1.90 0.14 24.47
C PHE A 130 -0.81 0.76 23.58
N ILE A 131 -0.96 0.69 22.25
CA ILE A 131 0.03 1.20 21.29
C ILE A 131 0.20 2.72 21.37
N LYS A 132 -0.89 3.44 21.66
CA LYS A 132 -0.91 4.91 21.72
C LYS A 132 -0.67 5.45 23.13
N LYS A 133 -0.53 4.57 24.13
CA LYS A 133 -0.39 4.94 25.53
C LYS A 133 0.77 5.91 25.73
N GLY A 134 0.44 7.06 26.31
CA GLY A 134 1.42 8.07 26.67
C GLY A 134 1.92 8.92 25.51
N PHE A 135 1.35 8.87 24.30
CA PHE A 135 1.69 9.79 23.21
C PHE A 135 0.76 11.02 23.18
N GLY A 136 1.34 12.21 23.18
CA GLY A 136 0.64 13.49 23.04
C GLY A 136 0.93 14.21 21.72
N GLN A 137 0.24 15.34 21.49
CA GLN A 137 0.37 16.14 20.25
C GLN A 137 1.78 16.60 19.92
N THR A 138 2.55 16.90 20.96
CA THR A 138 3.92 17.42 20.85
C THR A 138 4.97 16.32 20.83
N ASP A 139 4.58 15.06 21.06
CA ASP A 139 5.50 13.93 21.01
C ASP A 139 5.77 13.60 19.53
N SER A 140 6.87 14.10 18.98
CA SER A 140 7.31 13.77 17.61
C SER A 140 8.40 12.70 17.62
N GLY A 141 8.32 11.75 16.67
CA GLY A 141 9.31 10.68 16.49
C GLY A 141 9.16 9.49 17.46
N PHE A 142 10.22 8.69 17.61
CA PHE A 142 10.31 7.52 18.49
C PHE A 142 11.07 7.81 19.82
N PRO A 143 10.72 8.81 20.66
CA PRO A 143 11.46 9.01 21.92
C PRO A 143 11.03 8.02 23.02
N LYS A 144 9.91 7.31 22.85
CA LYS A 144 9.45 6.26 23.77
C LYS A 144 9.63 4.89 23.11
N LYS A 145 10.27 3.95 23.82
CA LYS A 145 10.43 2.57 23.36
C LYS A 145 9.05 1.91 23.28
N SER A 146 8.74 1.30 22.15
CA SER A 146 7.58 0.41 21.97
C SER A 146 8.12 -0.93 21.49
N GLU A 147 8.19 -1.93 22.37
CA GLU A 147 8.67 -3.27 22.00
C GLU A 147 7.74 -3.93 20.98
N ALA A 148 6.43 -3.71 21.14
CA ALA A 148 5.41 -4.16 20.20
C ALA A 148 5.68 -3.65 18.77
N LEU A 149 5.85 -2.34 18.57
CA LEU A 149 6.07 -1.82 17.21
C LEU A 149 7.50 -2.03 16.70
N ALA A 150 8.49 -2.07 17.59
CA ALA A 150 9.86 -2.41 17.21
C ALA A 150 9.94 -3.84 16.66
N SER A 151 9.22 -4.79 17.25
CA SER A 151 9.15 -6.16 16.73
C SER A 151 8.41 -6.25 15.39
N ILE A 152 7.36 -5.44 15.15
CA ILE A 152 6.76 -5.32 13.81
C ILE A 152 7.79 -4.81 12.80
N ALA A 153 8.49 -3.70 13.09
CA ALA A 153 9.52 -3.16 12.20
C ALA A 153 10.63 -4.19 11.93
N SER A 154 11.03 -4.98 12.93
CA SER A 154 11.99 -6.07 12.79
C SER A 154 11.47 -7.19 11.88
N ALA A 155 10.21 -7.62 12.05
CA ALA A 155 9.59 -8.61 11.17
C ALA A 155 9.51 -8.12 9.72
N MET A 156 9.23 -6.83 9.50
CA MET A 156 9.23 -6.20 8.19
C MET A 156 10.60 -6.23 7.49
N LEU A 157 11.70 -6.30 8.26
CA LEU A 157 13.06 -6.40 7.73
C LEU A 157 13.43 -7.83 7.30
N HIS A 158 12.67 -8.84 7.73
CA HIS A 158 12.95 -10.23 7.36
C HIS A 158 12.76 -10.45 5.85
N GLU A 159 13.72 -11.10 5.20
CA GLU A 159 13.77 -11.22 3.73
C GLU A 159 12.50 -11.88 3.15
N GLU A 160 12.03 -12.96 3.77
CA GLU A 160 10.80 -13.64 3.33
C GLU A 160 9.54 -12.79 3.53
N PHE A 161 9.50 -11.94 4.56
CA PHE A 161 8.38 -11.02 4.74
C PHE A 161 8.46 -9.85 3.75
N GLN A 162 9.67 -9.37 3.41
CA GLN A 162 9.88 -8.41 2.32
C GLN A 162 9.40 -8.97 0.98
N LYS A 163 9.67 -10.25 0.68
CA LYS A 163 9.11 -10.95 -0.50
C LYS A 163 7.59 -10.91 -0.50
N LYS A 164 6.95 -11.23 0.64
CA LYS A 164 5.49 -11.14 0.79
C LYS A 164 4.96 -9.72 0.56
N GLN A 165 5.61 -8.69 1.11
CA GLN A 165 5.25 -7.29 0.86
C GLN A 165 5.30 -6.96 -0.64
N VAL A 166 6.38 -7.35 -1.34
CA VAL A 166 6.53 -7.07 -2.78
C VAL A 166 5.47 -7.80 -3.60
N VAL A 167 5.22 -9.08 -3.33
CA VAL A 167 4.19 -9.87 -4.03
C VAL A 167 2.81 -9.25 -3.88
N ASP A 168 2.46 -8.81 -2.67
CA ASP A 168 1.18 -8.14 -2.44
C ASP A 168 1.10 -6.79 -3.17
N PHE A 169 2.22 -6.08 -3.29
CA PHE A 169 2.29 -4.81 -4.01
C PHE A 169 2.04 -4.99 -5.51
N ILE A 170 2.66 -6.02 -6.10
CA ILE A 170 2.43 -6.41 -7.50
C ILE A 170 0.98 -6.85 -7.71
N ALA A 171 0.44 -7.66 -6.78
CA ALA A 171 -0.96 -8.09 -6.84
C ALA A 171 -1.92 -6.89 -6.79
N ARG A 172 -1.65 -5.90 -5.93
CA ARG A 172 -2.45 -4.66 -5.86
C ARG A 172 -2.41 -3.91 -7.18
N MET A 173 -1.25 -3.77 -7.80
CA MET A 173 -1.13 -3.11 -9.10
C MET A 173 -1.95 -3.81 -10.19
N ARG A 174 -1.88 -5.15 -10.25
CA ARG A 174 -2.69 -5.92 -11.22
C ARG A 174 -4.19 -5.72 -11.00
N VAL A 175 -4.64 -5.75 -9.74
CA VAL A 175 -6.04 -5.47 -9.37
C VAL A 175 -6.46 -4.05 -9.75
N ALA A 176 -5.60 -3.05 -9.48
CA ALA A 176 -5.88 -1.66 -9.81
C ALA A 176 -6.03 -1.46 -11.33
N LEU A 177 -5.16 -2.10 -12.12
CA LEU A 177 -5.18 -2.03 -13.58
C LEU A 177 -6.35 -2.81 -14.20
N SER A 178 -6.87 -3.83 -13.52
CA SER A 178 -8.05 -4.59 -13.98
C SER A 178 -9.39 -3.92 -13.65
N LYS A 179 -9.40 -2.81 -12.89
CA LYS A 179 -10.64 -2.05 -12.65
C LYS A 179 -11.15 -1.46 -13.96
N SER A 180 -12.44 -1.15 -14.03
CA SER A 180 -13.00 -0.35 -15.12
C SER A 180 -13.31 1.06 -14.63
N PRO A 181 -13.03 2.12 -15.41
CA PRO A 181 -13.58 3.44 -15.16
C PRO A 181 -15.12 3.36 -15.14
N LEU A 182 -15.76 4.15 -14.28
CA LEU A 182 -17.21 4.07 -14.12
C LEU A 182 -17.92 4.43 -15.44
N GLY A 183 -18.71 3.49 -15.98
CA GLY A 183 -19.42 3.68 -17.25
C GLY A 183 -18.60 3.36 -18.51
N TYR A 184 -17.40 2.79 -18.37
CA TYR A 184 -16.57 2.32 -19.48
C TYR A 184 -16.40 0.80 -19.40
N ALA A 185 -16.38 0.12 -20.56
CA ALA A 185 -16.22 -1.33 -20.64
C ALA A 185 -14.76 -1.78 -20.49
N ASN A 186 -13.83 -0.99 -21.03
CA ASN A 186 -12.41 -1.30 -21.02
C ASN A 186 -11.80 -1.17 -19.60
N PRO A 187 -10.87 -2.06 -19.21
CA PRO A 187 -10.10 -1.92 -17.98
C PRO A 187 -9.14 -0.73 -18.04
N VAL A 188 -8.65 -0.29 -16.87
CA VAL A 188 -7.67 0.78 -16.74
C VAL A 188 -6.38 0.48 -17.53
N SER A 189 -5.97 -0.78 -17.60
CA SER A 189 -4.83 -1.22 -18.42
C SER A 189 -4.94 -0.87 -19.90
N ASP A 190 -6.15 -0.72 -20.43
CA ASP A 190 -6.37 -0.35 -21.82
C ASP A 190 -6.24 1.16 -22.05
N PHE A 191 -6.35 1.97 -21.00
CA PHE A 191 -6.16 3.42 -21.07
C PHE A 191 -4.71 3.84 -20.76
N PHE A 192 -4.00 3.09 -19.90
CA PHE A 192 -2.61 3.39 -19.55
C PHE A 192 -1.66 2.23 -19.84
N GLN A 193 -0.85 2.37 -20.89
CA GLN A 193 0.23 1.42 -21.23
C GLN A 193 1.59 1.90 -20.73
N SER A 194 1.79 3.22 -20.57
CA SER A 194 3.02 3.80 -20.03
C SER A 194 3.25 3.39 -18.58
N ARG A 195 4.52 3.42 -18.13
CA ARG A 195 4.84 3.17 -16.72
C ARG A 195 4.25 4.24 -15.81
N LEU A 196 4.31 5.51 -16.22
CA LEU A 196 3.76 6.63 -15.46
C LEU A 196 2.26 6.49 -15.25
N GLY A 197 1.47 6.23 -16.30
CA GLY A 197 0.02 6.05 -16.19
C GLY A 197 -0.34 4.90 -15.24
N ARG A 198 0.33 3.74 -15.37
CA ARG A 198 0.15 2.59 -14.48
C ARG A 198 0.55 2.90 -13.03
N ALA A 199 1.63 3.64 -12.81
CA ALA A 199 2.06 4.08 -11.50
C ALA A 199 1.05 5.01 -10.82
N LEU A 200 0.44 5.94 -11.57
CA LEU A 200 -0.57 6.85 -11.04
C LEU A 200 -1.84 6.13 -10.60
N VAL A 201 -2.22 5.08 -11.32
CA VAL A 201 -3.36 4.23 -10.97
C VAL A 201 -3.05 3.44 -9.70
N LEU A 202 -1.86 2.82 -9.62
CA LEU A 202 -1.42 2.11 -8.42
C LEU A 202 -1.35 3.05 -7.19
N ASP A 203 -0.76 4.22 -7.34
CA ASP A 203 -0.65 5.26 -6.30
C ASP A 203 -2.04 5.67 -5.78
N HIS A 204 -2.99 5.88 -6.69
CA HIS A 204 -4.38 6.17 -6.33
C HIS A 204 -5.04 4.99 -5.63
N ASP A 205 -4.79 3.78 -6.11
CA ASP A 205 -5.41 2.60 -5.57
C ASP A 205 -4.91 2.28 -4.15
N VAL A 206 -3.66 2.56 -3.84
CA VAL A 206 -3.13 2.45 -2.47
C VAL A 206 -3.75 3.47 -1.53
N ASN A 207 -3.96 4.71 -1.98
CA ASN A 207 -4.40 5.80 -1.11
C ASN A 207 -5.92 5.93 -1.00
N ALA A 208 -6.66 5.63 -2.07
CA ALA A 208 -8.11 5.78 -2.14
C ALA A 208 -8.72 4.79 -3.18
N PRO A 209 -8.68 3.47 -2.91
CA PRO A 209 -9.06 2.44 -3.89
C PRO A 209 -10.49 2.58 -4.43
N ALA A 210 -11.42 3.07 -3.61
CA ALA A 210 -12.82 3.26 -3.99
C ALA A 210 -13.01 4.43 -5.00
N ASN A 211 -12.05 5.34 -5.09
CA ASN A 211 -12.15 6.54 -5.92
C ASN A 211 -11.55 6.36 -7.32
N VAL A 212 -10.75 5.32 -7.56
CA VAL A 212 -10.05 5.07 -8.83
C VAL A 212 -10.99 5.14 -10.04
N SER A 213 -12.06 4.33 -10.04
CA SER A 213 -12.99 4.26 -11.18
C SER A 213 -13.72 5.56 -11.45
N ARG A 214 -14.07 6.32 -10.40
CA ARG A 214 -14.78 7.61 -10.53
C ARG A 214 -13.86 8.71 -11.05
N SER A 215 -12.67 8.86 -10.48
CA SER A 215 -11.72 9.89 -10.96
C SER A 215 -11.26 9.61 -12.38
N LEU A 216 -11.11 8.34 -12.76
CA LEU A 216 -10.78 7.99 -14.15
C LEU A 216 -11.90 8.34 -15.11
N LYS A 217 -13.16 8.04 -14.76
CA LYS A 217 -14.31 8.48 -15.55
C LYS A 217 -14.23 9.99 -15.80
N SER A 218 -14.05 10.78 -14.75
CA SER A 218 -13.96 12.24 -14.87
C SER A 218 -12.81 12.69 -15.77
N ALA A 219 -11.63 12.06 -15.67
CA ALA A 219 -10.49 12.41 -16.50
C ALA A 219 -10.72 12.05 -17.99
N ILE A 220 -11.32 10.89 -18.27
CA ILE A 220 -11.66 10.47 -19.63
C ILE A 220 -12.75 11.39 -20.22
N ASP A 221 -13.75 11.77 -19.43
CA ASP A 221 -14.80 12.71 -19.89
C ASP A 221 -14.21 14.08 -20.25
N VAL A 222 -13.21 14.56 -19.51
CA VAL A 222 -12.48 15.81 -19.84
C VAL A 222 -11.63 15.63 -21.10
N LEU A 223 -10.96 14.49 -21.28
CA LEU A 223 -10.22 14.23 -22.52
C LEU A 223 -11.18 14.25 -23.72
N ARG A 224 -12.34 13.62 -23.61
CA ARG A 224 -13.34 13.55 -24.68
C ARG A 224 -14.03 14.88 -24.96
N SER A 225 -14.18 15.76 -23.97
CA SER A 225 -14.69 17.11 -24.24
C SER A 225 -13.71 17.95 -25.07
N ARG A 226 -12.41 17.65 -25.00
CA ARG A 226 -11.36 18.25 -25.85
C ARG A 226 -11.22 17.58 -27.20
N HIS A 227 -11.58 16.30 -27.30
CA HIS A 227 -11.54 15.49 -28.52
C HIS A 227 -12.89 14.79 -28.76
N PRO A 228 -13.93 15.49 -29.25
CA PRO A 228 -15.29 14.94 -29.34
C PRO A 228 -15.41 13.67 -30.20
N GLU A 229 -14.55 13.52 -31.21
CA GLU A 229 -14.50 12.35 -32.11
C GLU A 229 -13.71 11.16 -31.52
N LEU A 230 -13.16 11.30 -30.31
CA LEU A 230 -12.38 10.25 -29.68
C LEU A 230 -13.27 9.07 -29.27
N SER A 231 -12.91 7.88 -29.77
CA SER A 231 -13.55 6.61 -29.42
C SER A 231 -13.56 6.37 -27.90
N LEU A 232 -14.65 5.79 -27.42
CA LEU A 232 -14.79 5.27 -26.06
C LEU A 232 -13.86 4.07 -25.80
N ASP A 233 -13.53 3.32 -26.86
CA ASP A 233 -12.60 2.20 -26.80
C ASP A 233 -11.19 2.70 -27.12
N PRO A 234 -10.25 2.72 -26.15
CA PRO A 234 -8.89 3.17 -26.36
C PRO A 234 -8.09 2.29 -27.34
N SER A 235 -8.54 1.07 -27.65
CA SER A 235 -7.94 0.25 -28.71
C SER A 235 -8.05 0.92 -30.09
N GLN A 236 -9.04 1.81 -30.27
CA GLN A 236 -9.33 2.52 -31.52
C GLN A 236 -8.64 3.89 -31.62
N TRP A 237 -7.78 4.25 -30.67
CA TRP A 237 -7.06 5.54 -30.70
C TRP A 237 -5.96 5.62 -31.77
N GLY A 238 -5.60 4.49 -32.38
CA GLY A 238 -4.64 4.39 -33.49
C GLY A 238 -3.29 5.04 -33.17
N ASP A 239 -2.69 5.68 -34.17
CA ASP A 239 -1.35 6.30 -34.08
C ASP A 239 -1.28 7.44 -33.05
N SER A 240 -2.41 8.06 -32.70
CA SER A 240 -2.49 9.14 -31.71
C SER A 240 -2.63 8.64 -30.27
N ARG A 241 -2.67 7.33 -30.05
CA ARG A 241 -2.86 6.71 -28.74
C ARG A 241 -1.89 7.23 -27.67
N LEU A 242 -0.60 7.33 -27.98
CA LEU A 242 0.40 7.82 -27.03
C LEU A 242 0.12 9.27 -26.61
N LYS A 243 -0.22 10.14 -27.57
CA LYS A 243 -0.57 11.53 -27.31
C LYS A 243 -1.82 11.65 -26.41
N TYR A 244 -2.84 10.83 -26.66
CA TYR A 244 -4.05 10.84 -25.84
C TYR A 244 -3.81 10.27 -24.44
N GLU A 245 -2.98 9.23 -24.30
CA GLU A 245 -2.56 8.74 -22.99
C GLU A 245 -1.77 9.81 -22.22
N GLU A 246 -0.82 10.50 -22.85
CA GLU A 246 -0.07 11.60 -22.24
C GLU A 246 -0.99 12.72 -21.75
N GLU A 247 -1.96 13.14 -22.57
CA GLU A 247 -2.93 14.13 -22.15
C GLU A 247 -3.80 13.60 -20.99
N LEU A 248 -4.28 12.35 -21.07
CA LEU A 248 -5.04 11.73 -19.99
C LEU A 248 -4.25 11.68 -18.68
N ILE A 249 -2.95 11.40 -18.73
CA ILE A 249 -2.05 11.43 -17.57
C ILE A 249 -2.01 12.83 -16.95
N THR A 250 -1.91 13.88 -17.77
CA THR A 250 -1.88 15.27 -17.27
C THR A 250 -3.21 15.72 -16.67
N ILE A 251 -4.34 15.16 -17.12
CA ILE A 251 -5.67 15.40 -16.56
C ILE A 251 -5.84 14.59 -15.26
N TYR A 252 -5.59 13.29 -15.34
CA TYR A 252 -5.83 12.35 -14.25
C TYR A 252 -4.89 12.57 -13.07
N GLY A 253 -3.58 12.62 -13.32
CA GLY A 253 -2.52 12.67 -12.32
C GLY A 253 -2.79 13.65 -11.17
N PRO A 254 -2.99 14.96 -11.43
CA PRO A 254 -3.24 15.94 -10.38
C PRO A 254 -4.70 15.97 -9.87
N ALA A 255 -5.66 15.39 -10.60
CA ALA A 255 -7.09 15.47 -10.27
C ALA A 255 -7.64 14.26 -9.49
N ARG A 256 -6.80 13.27 -9.16
CA ARG A 256 -7.18 12.08 -8.38
C ARG A 256 -7.74 12.49 -7.02
N ASN A 257 -8.83 11.86 -6.60
CA ASN A 257 -9.43 12.12 -5.29
C ASN A 257 -8.72 11.29 -4.19
N MET A 258 -7.56 11.80 -3.78
CA MET A 258 -6.67 11.21 -2.78
C MET A 258 -5.84 12.31 -2.11
N ASN A 259 -4.99 11.96 -1.15
CA ASN A 259 -4.10 12.91 -0.49
C ASN A 259 -2.96 13.35 -1.43
N SER A 260 -2.71 14.67 -1.50
CA SER A 260 -1.61 15.31 -2.23
C SER A 260 -1.41 14.81 -3.67
N PRO A 261 -2.46 14.77 -4.51
CA PRO A 261 -2.41 14.13 -5.82
C PRO A 261 -1.43 14.83 -6.78
N SER A 262 -1.30 16.15 -6.69
CA SER A 262 -0.42 16.98 -7.53
C SER A 262 1.06 16.79 -7.21
N GLU A 263 1.42 16.78 -5.93
CA GLU A 263 2.79 16.56 -5.48
C GLU A 263 3.24 15.13 -5.82
N ARG A 264 2.39 14.14 -5.53
CA ARG A 264 2.65 12.72 -5.82
C ARG A 264 2.75 12.45 -7.31
N TYR A 265 1.94 13.11 -8.13
CA TYR A 265 2.06 13.06 -9.59
C TYR A 265 3.39 13.63 -10.07
N SER A 266 3.77 14.82 -9.59
CA SER A 266 5.01 15.49 -9.98
C SER A 266 6.24 14.66 -9.62
N HIS A 267 6.23 14.02 -8.44
CA HIS A 267 7.28 13.11 -8.02
C HIS A 267 7.37 11.87 -8.93
N LEU A 268 6.26 11.18 -9.20
CA LEU A 268 6.24 10.02 -10.09
C LEU A 268 6.74 10.33 -11.50
N ARG A 269 6.32 11.48 -12.04
CA ARG A 269 6.77 11.95 -13.36
C ARG A 269 8.28 12.23 -13.40
N GLY A 270 8.90 12.57 -12.28
CA GLY A 270 10.35 12.71 -12.18
C GLY A 270 11.12 11.39 -12.17
N LEU A 271 10.43 10.26 -11.97
CA LEU A 271 11.03 8.93 -11.83
C LEU A 271 10.78 8.00 -13.03
N LEU A 272 9.73 8.25 -13.81
CA LEU A 272 9.22 7.39 -14.89
C LEU A 272 8.98 8.16 -16.18
#